data_AF-A0A7W0G0A1-F1
#
_entry.id   AF-A0A7W0G0A1-F1
#
_cell.length_a   1.000
_cell.length_b   1.000
_cell.length_c   1.000
_cell.angle_alpha   90.00
_cell.angle_beta   90.00
_cell.angle_gamma   90.00
#
_symmetry.space_group_name_H-M   'P 1'
#
loop_
_entity.id
_entity.type
_entity.pdbx_description
1 polymer ?
#
loop_
_entity_poly.entity_id
_entity_poly.type
_entity_poly.pdbx_seq_one_letter_code
_entity_poly.pdbx_strand_id
1 'polypeptide(L)'
;MLVPEKQTVYPEYMPDELVRVRRESRQDQLLGYLRQHSDLRILDLRPALSEAKAKNRIYHRTDTHWNDVGAFTAYQAIVRALGEDFPEMQPLPATEFEVVPSRTHAGDLAVMLGLHATLTEEELNLRPRAPLQARLADGSAVSKSTVGNPGQYVSERKGEGLPRLVMLSDSFATVFIPFLAEHFSRGVYRWDIKTSPSIDAERSALIEAERPNIVILEMVERFLMTPPPTSFSGRAQQ
;
A
#
# COMPACT_ATOMS: atom_id res chain seq x y z
N MET A 1 -1.08 3.10 8.11
CA MET A 1 0.10 2.45 7.52
C MET A 1 0.79 3.45 6.60
N LEU A 2 2.11 3.56 6.68
CA LEU A 2 2.89 4.35 5.74
C LEU A 2 3.66 3.44 4.79
N VAL A 3 3.52 3.69 3.49
CA VAL A 3 4.30 2.99 2.47
C VAL A 3 5.59 3.76 2.22
N PRO A 4 6.77 3.14 2.42
CA PRO A 4 8.02 3.79 2.13
C PRO A 4 8.21 3.94 0.62
N GLU A 5 8.92 4.99 0.24
CA GLU A 5 9.33 5.18 -1.14
C GLU A 5 10.29 4.10 -1.60
N LYS A 6 10.31 3.90 -2.92
CA LYS A 6 11.26 3.02 -3.58
C LYS A 6 12.71 3.39 -3.23
N GLN A 7 13.08 4.67 -3.24
CA GLN A 7 14.42 5.12 -2.86
C GLN A 7 14.74 5.00 -1.36
N THR A 8 13.70 4.96 -0.51
CA THR A 8 13.89 4.69 0.93
C THR A 8 14.21 3.21 1.15
N VAL A 9 13.58 2.33 0.37
CA VAL A 9 13.82 0.87 0.42
C VAL A 9 15.09 0.46 -0.33
N TYR A 10 15.40 1.13 -1.45
CA TYR A 10 16.56 0.87 -2.31
C TYR A 10 17.49 2.09 -2.43
N PRO A 11 18.11 2.54 -1.33
CA PRO A 11 19.05 3.66 -1.38
C PRO A 11 20.31 3.35 -2.20
N GLU A 12 20.70 2.08 -2.35
CA GLU A 12 21.89 1.66 -3.09
C GLU A 12 21.80 1.82 -4.62
N TYR A 13 20.60 2.13 -5.15
CA TYR A 13 20.41 2.43 -6.56
C TYR A 13 20.28 3.95 -6.83
N MET A 14 20.42 4.78 -5.80
CA MET A 14 20.48 6.23 -5.97
C MET A 14 21.89 6.64 -6.46
N PRO A 15 21.98 7.67 -7.33
CA PRO A 15 23.28 8.24 -7.71
C PRO A 15 24.07 8.73 -6.49
N ASP A 16 25.38 8.51 -6.47
CA ASP A 16 26.27 8.92 -5.38
C ASP A 16 26.25 10.44 -5.14
N GLU A 17 25.92 11.22 -6.18
CA GLU A 17 25.79 12.67 -6.11
C GLU A 17 24.55 13.13 -5.31
N LEU A 18 23.55 12.26 -5.15
CA LEU A 18 22.32 12.56 -4.40
C LEU A 18 22.44 12.09 -2.95
N VAL A 19 23.08 12.91 -2.12
CA VAL A 19 23.27 12.61 -0.70
C VAL A 19 22.05 13.01 0.12
N ARG A 20 21.61 12.11 1.00
CA ARG A 20 20.54 12.39 1.97
C ARG A 20 21.01 13.45 2.98
N VAL A 21 20.43 14.65 2.89
CA VAL A 21 20.80 15.81 3.73
C VAL A 21 20.47 15.62 5.22
N ARG A 22 19.39 14.89 5.53
CA ARG A 22 18.95 14.67 6.93
C ARG A 22 18.77 13.19 7.23
N ARG A 23 19.34 12.74 8.34
CA ARG A 23 19.21 11.35 8.81
C ARG A 23 17.76 11.01 9.17
N GLU A 24 17.05 11.89 9.85
CA GLU A 24 15.64 11.72 10.18
C GLU A 24 14.75 12.11 8.98
N SER A 25 13.85 11.21 8.55
CA SER A 25 12.84 11.52 7.53
C SER A 25 11.58 12.15 8.13
N ARG A 26 10.70 12.68 7.27
CA ARG A 26 9.37 13.12 7.69
C ARG A 26 8.51 11.97 8.22
N GLN A 27 8.67 10.79 7.61
CA GLN A 27 8.07 9.57 8.13
C GLN A 27 8.58 9.30 9.56
N ASP A 28 9.88 9.40 9.83
CA ASP A 28 10.41 9.20 11.19
C ASP A 28 9.81 10.19 12.20
N GLN A 29 9.72 11.47 11.82
CA GLN A 29 9.12 12.52 12.66
C GLN A 29 7.65 12.24 12.96
N LEU A 30 6.85 11.91 11.94
CA LEU A 30 5.43 11.62 12.10
C LEU A 30 5.23 10.36 12.96
N LEU A 31 5.96 9.28 12.67
CA LEU A 31 5.87 8.04 13.44
C LEU A 31 6.28 8.28 14.90
N GLY A 32 7.33 9.06 15.15
CA GLY A 32 7.75 9.45 16.48
C GLY A 32 6.68 10.22 17.24
N TYR A 33 6.09 11.24 16.60
CA TYR A 33 5.02 12.04 17.17
C TYR A 33 3.78 11.22 17.50
N LEU A 34 3.26 10.44 16.53
CA LEU A 34 2.04 9.67 16.73
C LEU A 34 2.22 8.60 17.82
N ARG A 35 3.37 7.93 17.91
CA ARG A 35 3.64 6.97 19.00
C ARG A 35 3.61 7.59 20.40
N GLN A 36 3.92 8.89 20.52
CA GLN A 36 3.94 9.59 21.80
C GLN A 36 2.62 10.30 22.13
N HIS A 37 1.81 10.60 21.10
CA HIS A 37 0.67 11.51 21.23
C HIS A 37 -0.66 10.94 20.72
N SER A 38 -0.70 9.69 20.27
CA SER A 38 -1.94 9.00 19.92
C SER A 38 -1.93 7.54 20.34
N ASP A 39 -3.12 6.95 20.33
CA ASP A 39 -3.40 5.53 20.51
C ASP A 39 -3.54 4.79 19.17
N LEU A 40 -3.24 5.48 18.04
CA LEU A 40 -3.32 4.88 16.72
C LEU A 40 -2.32 3.73 16.60
N ARG A 41 -2.79 2.58 16.10
CA ARG A 41 -1.89 1.49 15.72
C ARG A 41 -1.16 1.87 14.43
N ILE A 42 0.16 1.95 14.51
CA ILE A 42 1.01 2.39 13.42
C ILE A 42 1.81 1.21 12.87
N LEU A 43 1.53 0.85 11.63
CA LEU A 43 2.32 -0.14 10.89
C LEU A 43 3.40 0.55 10.04
N ASP A 44 4.66 0.36 10.43
CA ASP A 44 5.85 0.75 9.67
C ASP A 44 6.31 -0.44 8.82
N LEU A 45 6.17 -0.33 7.50
CA LEU A 45 6.49 -1.44 6.58
C LEU A 45 7.98 -1.62 6.30
N ARG A 46 8.84 -0.66 6.69
CA ARG A 46 10.26 -0.68 6.32
C ARG A 46 11.00 -1.95 6.77
N PRO A 47 10.80 -2.49 7.99
CA PRO A 47 11.45 -3.73 8.40
C PRO A 47 11.05 -4.93 7.53
N ALA A 48 9.75 -5.12 7.30
CA ALA A 48 9.22 -6.23 6.50
C ALA A 48 9.70 -6.15 5.03
N LEU A 49 9.66 -4.95 4.44
CA LEU A 49 10.12 -4.73 3.07
C LEU A 49 11.64 -4.89 2.95
N SER A 50 12.42 -4.49 3.96
CA SER A 50 13.88 -4.68 3.97
C SER A 50 14.25 -6.16 4.00
N GLU A 51 13.55 -6.97 4.80
CA GLU A 51 13.76 -8.42 4.84
C GLU A 51 13.38 -9.08 3.50
N ALA A 52 12.24 -8.68 2.91
CA ALA A 52 11.80 -9.22 1.63
C ALA A 52 12.73 -8.83 0.48
N LYS A 53 13.23 -7.59 0.48
CA LYS A 53 14.22 -7.07 -0.48
C LYS A 53 15.49 -7.92 -0.51
N ALA A 54 15.94 -8.42 0.63
CA ALA A 54 17.16 -9.24 0.70
C ALA A 54 17.02 -10.56 -0.07
N LYS A 55 15.80 -11.01 -0.36
CA LYS A 55 15.49 -12.28 -1.02
C LYS A 55 14.97 -12.07 -2.45
N ASN A 56 14.24 -11.00 -2.69
CA ASN A 56 13.55 -10.74 -3.96
C ASN A 56 13.56 -9.26 -4.31
N ARG A 57 13.45 -8.97 -5.62
CA ARG A 57 13.06 -7.63 -6.07
C ARG A 57 11.60 -7.40 -5.69
N ILE A 58 11.35 -6.37 -4.89
CA ILE A 58 10.02 -6.03 -4.35
C ILE A 58 9.40 -4.76 -4.95
N TYR A 59 10.15 -4.02 -5.77
CA TYR A 59 9.64 -2.90 -6.56
C TYR A 59 9.93 -3.13 -8.04
N HIS A 60 9.04 -2.63 -8.90
CA HIS A 60 9.29 -2.57 -10.34
C HIS A 60 10.53 -1.71 -10.64
N ARG A 61 11.20 -1.89 -11.77
CA ARG A 61 12.39 -1.10 -12.11
C ARG A 61 12.03 0.25 -12.72
N THR A 62 11.04 0.23 -13.61
CA THR A 62 10.57 1.35 -14.43
C THR A 62 9.29 2.00 -13.90
N ASP A 63 8.86 1.61 -12.69
CA ASP A 63 7.66 2.13 -12.01
C ASP A 63 7.98 2.62 -10.59
N THR A 64 7.15 3.51 -10.04
CA THR A 64 7.19 3.98 -8.66
C THR A 64 6.72 2.95 -7.64
N HIS A 65 5.86 2.01 -8.04
CA HIS A 65 5.18 1.08 -7.15
C HIS A 65 6.02 -0.17 -6.83
N TRP A 66 5.62 -0.84 -5.74
CA TRP A 66 6.05 -2.21 -5.50
C TRP A 66 5.52 -3.15 -6.58
N ASN A 67 6.14 -4.33 -6.73
CA ASN A 67 5.53 -5.43 -7.49
C ASN A 67 4.70 -6.33 -6.57
N ASP A 68 4.11 -7.40 -7.10
CA ASP A 68 3.24 -8.28 -6.31
C ASP A 68 3.95 -8.90 -5.10
N VAL A 69 5.25 -9.17 -5.19
CA VAL A 69 6.04 -9.71 -4.05
C VAL A 69 6.15 -8.68 -2.93
N GLY A 70 6.41 -7.42 -3.27
CA GLY A 70 6.45 -6.33 -2.29
C GLY A 70 5.08 -6.04 -1.68
N ALA A 71 4.04 -5.99 -2.52
CA ALA A 71 2.66 -5.79 -2.09
C ALA A 71 2.17 -6.92 -1.18
N PHE A 72 2.48 -8.17 -1.51
CA PHE A 72 2.15 -9.33 -0.69
C PHE A 72 2.87 -9.29 0.65
N THR A 73 4.14 -8.85 0.68
CA THR A 73 4.88 -8.63 1.93
C THR A 73 4.16 -7.60 2.82
N ALA A 74 3.73 -6.48 2.24
CA ALA A 74 2.96 -5.46 2.96
C ALA A 74 1.63 -6.00 3.48
N TYR A 75 0.89 -6.73 2.64
CA TYR A 75 -0.33 -7.43 3.03
C TYR A 75 -0.12 -8.36 4.21
N GLN A 76 0.92 -9.20 4.19
CA GLN A 76 1.15 -10.12 5.29
C GLN A 76 1.49 -9.37 6.59
N ALA A 77 2.19 -8.23 6.51
CA ALA A 77 2.44 -7.38 7.67
C ALA A 77 1.14 -6.76 8.22
N ILE A 78 0.24 -6.30 7.34
CA ILE A 78 -1.09 -5.79 7.72
C ILE A 78 -1.87 -6.87 8.47
N VAL A 79 -2.03 -8.04 7.86
CA VAL A 79 -2.83 -9.13 8.44
C VAL A 79 -2.23 -9.61 9.76
N ARG A 80 -0.91 -9.73 9.86
CA ARG A 80 -0.25 -10.08 11.14
C ARG A 80 -0.54 -9.06 12.24
N ALA A 81 -0.50 -7.77 11.93
CA ALA A 81 -0.81 -6.70 12.90
C ALA A 81 -2.29 -6.67 13.29
N LEU A 82 -3.21 -7.08 12.41
CA LEU A 82 -4.63 -7.23 12.72
C LEU A 82 -4.90 -8.50 13.53
N GLY A 83 -4.11 -9.55 13.33
CA GLY A 83 -4.20 -10.83 14.05
C GLY A 83 -4.05 -10.69 15.57
N GLU A 84 -3.48 -9.59 16.06
CA GLU A 84 -3.42 -9.28 17.50
C GLU A 84 -4.82 -9.08 18.12
N ASP A 85 -5.77 -8.49 17.37
CA ASP A 85 -7.16 -8.30 17.83
C ASP A 85 -8.13 -9.32 17.22
N PHE A 86 -7.76 -9.93 16.08
CA PHE A 86 -8.57 -10.90 15.34
C PHE A 86 -7.77 -12.20 15.15
N PRO A 87 -7.63 -13.06 16.17
CA PRO A 87 -6.70 -14.20 16.14
C PRO A 87 -6.89 -15.20 14.98
N GLU A 88 -8.13 -15.32 14.49
CA GLU A 88 -8.47 -16.16 13.32
C GLU A 88 -7.96 -15.58 12.00
N MET A 89 -7.60 -14.29 11.97
CA MET A 89 -7.04 -13.62 10.81
C MET A 89 -5.55 -13.92 10.69
N GLN A 90 -5.21 -14.84 9.78
CA GLN A 90 -3.83 -15.20 9.48
C GLN A 90 -3.52 -14.91 8.01
N PRO A 91 -2.32 -14.40 7.68
CA PRO A 91 -1.98 -14.10 6.30
C PRO A 91 -2.01 -15.39 5.46
N LEU A 92 -2.47 -15.29 4.22
CA LEU A 92 -2.35 -16.41 3.28
C LEU A 92 -0.85 -16.78 3.14
N PRO A 93 -0.52 -18.08 3.17
CA PRO A 93 0.85 -18.52 3.08
C PRO A 93 1.39 -18.32 1.65
N ALA A 94 2.67 -17.94 1.53
CA ALA A 94 3.30 -17.73 0.23
C ALA A 94 3.28 -19.00 -0.66
N THR A 95 3.18 -20.19 -0.06
CA THR A 95 3.09 -21.47 -0.77
C THR A 95 1.80 -21.62 -1.58
N GLU A 96 0.74 -20.89 -1.25
CA GLU A 96 -0.51 -20.85 -2.02
C GLU A 96 -0.39 -20.03 -3.30
N PHE A 97 0.75 -19.38 -3.53
CA PHE A 97 1.00 -18.56 -4.70
C PHE A 97 2.17 -19.12 -5.52
N GLU A 98 2.14 -18.80 -6.79
CA GLU A 98 3.23 -19.02 -7.73
C GLU A 98 3.73 -17.65 -8.22
N VAL A 99 5.04 -17.44 -8.17
CA VAL A 99 5.67 -16.27 -8.78
C VAL A 99 5.79 -16.53 -10.27
N VAL A 100 5.09 -15.75 -11.08
CA VAL A 100 5.08 -15.85 -12.54
C VAL A 100 5.74 -14.59 -13.10
N PRO A 101 6.97 -14.69 -13.62
CA PRO A 101 7.58 -13.60 -14.36
C PRO A 101 6.79 -13.32 -15.65
N SER A 102 6.55 -12.06 -15.96
CA SER A 102 6.00 -11.64 -17.23
C SER A 102 6.71 -10.38 -17.73
N ARG A 103 6.67 -10.14 -19.04
CA ARG A 103 7.21 -8.92 -19.63
C ARG A 103 6.06 -8.02 -20.09
N THR A 104 6.12 -6.76 -19.73
CA THR A 104 5.10 -5.75 -20.07
C THR A 104 5.76 -4.44 -20.52
N HIS A 105 4.91 -3.48 -20.92
CA HIS A 105 5.32 -2.12 -21.21
C HIS A 105 5.96 -1.46 -19.98
N ALA A 106 6.78 -0.43 -20.18
CA ALA A 106 7.42 0.23 -19.06
C ALA A 106 6.41 0.92 -18.12
N GLY A 107 6.75 0.99 -16.84
CA GLY A 107 5.93 1.60 -15.80
C GLY A 107 5.89 3.13 -15.84
N ASP A 108 5.25 3.72 -14.84
CA ASP A 108 4.95 5.15 -14.77
C ASP A 108 6.19 6.07 -14.88
N LEU A 109 7.33 5.71 -14.29
CA LEU A 109 8.58 6.49 -14.38
C LEU A 109 9.09 6.54 -15.82
N ALA A 110 9.00 5.44 -16.56
CA ALA A 110 9.40 5.43 -17.96
C ALA A 110 8.43 6.24 -18.83
N VAL A 111 7.14 6.24 -18.50
CA VAL A 111 6.15 7.13 -19.15
C VAL A 111 6.50 8.60 -18.90
N MET A 112 6.81 8.96 -17.66
CA MET A 112 7.21 10.33 -17.29
C MET A 112 8.47 10.81 -18.03
N LEU A 113 9.40 9.91 -18.33
CA LEU A 113 10.60 10.19 -19.12
C LEU A 113 10.39 10.12 -20.64
N GLY A 114 9.19 9.77 -21.11
CA GLY A 114 8.92 9.57 -22.54
C GLY A 114 9.58 8.31 -23.14
N LEU A 115 10.04 7.39 -22.30
CA LEU A 115 10.80 6.19 -22.69
C LEU A 115 9.94 4.91 -22.74
N HIS A 116 8.61 5.02 -22.61
CA HIS A 116 7.69 3.88 -22.53
C HIS A 116 7.67 3.00 -23.81
N ALA A 117 8.08 3.54 -24.96
CA ALA A 117 8.24 2.77 -26.20
C ALA A 117 9.61 2.06 -26.32
N THR A 118 10.59 2.43 -25.48
CA THR A 118 11.96 1.91 -25.53
C THR A 118 12.25 0.93 -24.40
N LEU A 119 11.73 1.23 -23.21
CA LEU A 119 11.92 0.39 -22.03
C LEU A 119 10.82 -0.66 -21.92
N THR A 120 11.11 -1.72 -21.19
CA THR A 120 10.16 -2.76 -20.81
C THR A 120 10.31 -3.05 -19.33
N GLU A 121 9.26 -3.57 -18.71
CA GLU A 121 9.30 -4.06 -17.34
C GLU A 121 9.22 -5.58 -17.33
N GLU A 122 9.99 -6.21 -16.46
CA GLU A 122 9.73 -7.58 -16.04
C GLU A 122 8.94 -7.51 -14.74
N GLU A 123 7.70 -7.96 -14.75
CA GLU A 123 6.89 -8.04 -13.54
C GLU A 123 7.04 -9.40 -12.89
N LEU A 124 7.09 -9.41 -11.56
CA LEU A 124 6.95 -10.61 -10.77
C LEU A 124 5.51 -10.65 -10.27
N ASN A 125 4.66 -11.41 -10.95
CA ASN A 125 3.24 -11.53 -10.62
C ASN A 125 3.01 -12.68 -9.63
N LEU A 126 2.13 -12.50 -8.65
CA LEU A 126 1.71 -13.59 -7.77
C LEU A 126 0.38 -14.16 -8.26
N ARG A 127 0.44 -15.37 -8.79
CA ARG A 127 -0.74 -16.12 -9.22
C ARG A 127 -1.20 -17.06 -8.10
N PRO A 128 -2.44 -16.95 -7.60
CA PRO A 128 -2.94 -17.88 -6.61
C PRO A 128 -3.13 -19.27 -7.23
N ARG A 129 -2.77 -20.32 -6.48
CA ARG A 129 -2.91 -21.73 -6.92
C ARG A 129 -4.35 -22.22 -6.85
N ALA A 130 -5.17 -21.61 -6.00
CA ALA A 130 -6.60 -21.83 -5.91
C ALA A 130 -7.35 -20.50 -6.08
N PRO A 131 -8.59 -20.48 -6.58
CA PRO A 131 -9.35 -19.25 -6.69
C PRO A 131 -9.55 -18.59 -5.33
N LEU A 132 -9.22 -17.30 -5.24
CA LEU A 132 -9.62 -16.45 -4.11
C LEU A 132 -11.15 -16.38 -4.04
N GLN A 133 -11.71 -16.15 -2.86
CA GLN A 133 -13.13 -16.28 -2.56
C GLN A 133 -13.90 -14.96 -2.58
N ALA A 134 -13.25 -13.85 -2.25
CA ALA A 134 -13.84 -12.52 -2.25
C ALA A 134 -14.28 -12.13 -3.67
N ARG A 135 -15.43 -11.46 -3.75
CA ARG A 135 -16.02 -10.98 -5.00
C ARG A 135 -16.37 -9.51 -4.87
N LEU A 136 -16.32 -8.78 -5.98
CA LEU A 136 -16.91 -7.44 -6.05
C LEU A 136 -18.44 -7.54 -6.02
N ALA A 137 -19.11 -6.41 -5.79
CA ALA A 137 -20.57 -6.32 -5.74
C ALA A 137 -21.28 -6.83 -7.02
N ASP A 138 -20.60 -6.75 -8.17
CA ASP A 138 -21.09 -7.28 -9.46
C ASP A 138 -20.83 -8.79 -9.66
N GLY A 139 -20.25 -9.46 -8.66
CA GLY A 139 -19.90 -10.87 -8.68
C GLY A 139 -18.56 -11.19 -9.35
N SER A 140 -17.84 -10.19 -9.87
CA SER A 140 -16.50 -10.40 -10.45
C SER A 140 -15.44 -10.70 -9.39
N ALA A 141 -14.33 -11.32 -9.81
CA ALA A 141 -13.20 -11.57 -8.93
C ALA A 141 -12.49 -10.26 -8.57
N VAL A 142 -12.08 -10.14 -7.31
CA VAL A 142 -11.21 -9.03 -6.87
C VAL A 142 -9.80 -9.27 -7.42
N SER A 143 -9.30 -8.36 -8.26
CA SER A 143 -7.99 -8.44 -8.90
C SER A 143 -7.44 -7.04 -9.17
N LYS A 144 -6.14 -6.94 -9.47
CA LYS A 144 -5.48 -5.67 -9.84
C LYS A 144 -6.20 -4.95 -10.99
N SER A 145 -6.79 -5.70 -11.94
CA SER A 145 -7.50 -5.11 -13.08
C SER A 145 -8.90 -4.64 -12.73
N THR A 146 -9.55 -5.24 -11.73
CA THR A 146 -10.91 -4.85 -11.31
C THR A 146 -10.92 -3.72 -10.28
N VAL A 147 -9.84 -3.57 -9.51
CA VAL A 147 -9.65 -2.46 -8.54
C VAL A 147 -8.56 -1.45 -8.94
N GLY A 148 -8.15 -1.45 -10.20
CA GLY A 148 -6.98 -0.69 -10.68
C GLY A 148 -7.19 0.80 -10.90
N ASN A 149 -8.44 1.25 -11.06
CA ASN A 149 -8.74 2.66 -11.34
C ASN A 149 -8.99 3.45 -10.06
N PRO A 150 -8.75 4.77 -10.04
CA PRO A 150 -9.24 5.65 -8.98
C PRO A 150 -10.74 5.51 -8.78
N GLY A 151 -11.15 5.17 -7.55
CA GLY A 151 -12.55 4.99 -7.22
C GLY A 151 -12.80 4.39 -5.84
N GLN A 152 -14.04 3.96 -5.64
CA GLN A 152 -14.47 3.19 -4.49
C GLN A 152 -14.90 1.80 -4.94
N TYR A 153 -14.36 0.78 -4.29
CA TYR A 153 -14.65 -0.61 -4.55
C TYR A 153 -15.21 -1.27 -3.30
N VAL A 154 -16.13 -2.22 -3.51
CA VAL A 154 -16.73 -3.00 -2.45
C VAL A 154 -16.53 -4.47 -2.77
N SER A 155 -15.89 -5.20 -1.85
CA SER A 155 -15.78 -6.64 -1.89
C SER A 155 -16.61 -7.29 -0.80
N GLU A 156 -17.15 -8.47 -1.08
CA GLU A 156 -17.82 -9.33 -0.11
C GLU A 156 -17.24 -10.74 -0.16
N ARG A 157 -17.18 -11.37 1.00
CA ARG A 157 -16.79 -12.78 1.14
C ARG A 157 -17.72 -13.45 2.14
N LYS A 158 -18.20 -14.64 1.78
CA LYS A 158 -18.97 -15.49 2.71
C LYS A 158 -18.00 -16.12 3.71
N GLY A 159 -18.34 -16.03 4.99
CA GLY A 159 -17.61 -16.65 6.08
C GLY A 159 -18.20 -16.19 7.41
N GLU A 160 -18.21 -17.09 8.39
CA GLU A 160 -18.63 -16.74 9.75
C GLU A 160 -17.51 -15.96 10.45
N GLY A 161 -17.88 -15.02 11.32
CA GLY A 161 -16.92 -14.28 12.16
C GLY A 161 -16.04 -13.23 11.45
N LEU A 162 -16.09 -13.11 10.12
CA LEU A 162 -15.21 -12.19 9.40
C LEU A 162 -15.55 -10.70 9.66
N PRO A 163 -14.56 -9.86 10.01
CA PRO A 163 -14.78 -8.44 10.27
C PRO A 163 -15.13 -7.66 9.01
N ARG A 164 -15.58 -6.41 9.21
CA ARG A 164 -15.78 -5.40 8.15
C ARG A 164 -14.63 -4.40 8.11
N LEU A 165 -14.22 -4.02 6.91
CA LEU A 165 -13.13 -3.07 6.64
C LEU A 165 -13.64 -1.83 5.91
N VAL A 166 -13.17 -0.66 6.35
CA VAL A 166 -13.06 0.53 5.49
C VAL A 166 -11.57 0.84 5.32
N MET A 167 -11.13 0.97 4.07
CA MET A 167 -9.76 1.31 3.72
C MET A 167 -9.75 2.58 2.90
N LEU A 168 -9.01 3.57 3.39
CA LEU A 168 -8.67 4.80 2.70
C LEU A 168 -7.23 4.67 2.23
N SER A 169 -6.99 4.77 0.93
CA SER A 169 -5.70 4.38 0.36
C SER A 169 -5.28 5.20 -0.84
N ASP A 170 -4.06 4.95 -1.32
CA ASP A 170 -3.62 5.37 -2.65
C ASP A 170 -3.42 4.18 -3.60
N SER A 171 -2.72 4.41 -4.72
CA SER A 171 -2.50 3.41 -5.76
C SER A 171 -1.64 2.22 -5.31
N PHE A 172 -0.88 2.35 -4.22
CA PHE A 172 -0.11 1.23 -3.67
C PHE A 172 -1.02 0.08 -3.21
N ALA A 173 -2.19 0.41 -2.64
CA ALA A 173 -3.13 -0.60 -2.16
C ALA A 173 -3.67 -1.53 -3.24
N THR A 174 -3.83 -1.04 -4.48
CA THR A 174 -4.39 -1.79 -5.62
C THR A 174 -3.82 -3.20 -5.75
N VAL A 175 -2.51 -3.34 -5.55
CA VAL A 175 -1.79 -4.60 -5.75
C VAL A 175 -2.12 -5.63 -4.66
N PHE A 176 -2.37 -5.18 -3.42
CA PHE A 176 -2.61 -6.10 -2.30
C PHE A 176 -4.08 -6.25 -1.91
N ILE A 177 -5.00 -5.39 -2.39
CA ILE A 177 -6.44 -5.49 -2.15
C ILE A 177 -6.98 -6.91 -2.41
N PRO A 178 -6.61 -7.61 -3.50
CA PRO A 178 -7.09 -8.98 -3.75
C PRO A 178 -6.77 -9.96 -2.62
N PHE A 179 -5.60 -9.84 -1.99
CA PHE A 179 -5.22 -10.70 -0.87
C PHE A 179 -5.88 -10.27 0.43
N LEU A 180 -6.01 -8.96 0.64
CA LEU A 180 -6.61 -8.38 1.83
C LEU A 180 -8.10 -8.69 1.92
N ALA A 181 -8.81 -8.65 0.79
CA ALA A 181 -10.24 -8.92 0.69
C ALA A 181 -10.66 -10.31 1.19
N GLU A 182 -9.74 -11.28 1.21
CA GLU A 182 -10.01 -12.62 1.72
C GLU A 182 -10.29 -12.67 3.23
N HIS A 183 -9.96 -11.60 3.97
CA HIS A 183 -10.07 -11.57 5.43
C HIS A 183 -11.31 -10.87 5.96
N PHE A 184 -12.18 -10.35 5.09
CA PHE A 184 -13.30 -9.51 5.49
C PHE A 184 -14.61 -10.02 4.92
N SER A 185 -15.68 -10.00 5.72
CA SER A 185 -17.03 -10.27 5.22
C SER A 185 -17.44 -9.21 4.20
N ARG A 186 -17.01 -7.97 4.47
CA ARG A 186 -17.19 -6.81 3.60
C ARG A 186 -16.00 -5.86 3.72
N GLY A 187 -15.41 -5.49 2.60
CA GLY A 187 -14.35 -4.49 2.51
C GLY A 187 -14.75 -3.36 1.58
N VAL A 188 -14.64 -2.12 2.05
CA VAL A 188 -14.78 -0.91 1.23
C VAL A 188 -13.42 -0.28 1.07
N TYR A 189 -12.95 -0.17 -0.17
CA TYR A 189 -11.65 0.41 -0.53
C TYR A 189 -11.90 1.69 -1.30
N ARG A 190 -11.52 2.83 -0.73
CA ARG A 190 -11.70 4.14 -1.34
C ARG A 190 -10.32 4.76 -1.57
N TRP A 191 -10.03 5.07 -2.83
CA TRP A 191 -8.81 5.80 -3.18
C TRP A 191 -8.99 7.27 -2.75
N ASP A 192 -8.56 7.57 -1.53
CA ASP A 192 -8.78 8.84 -0.86
C ASP A 192 -7.75 9.08 0.25
N ILE A 193 -6.74 9.88 -0.08
CA ILE A 193 -5.65 10.31 0.81
C ILE A 193 -5.53 11.83 0.91
N LYS A 194 -6.41 12.57 0.22
CA LYS A 194 -6.42 14.05 0.27
C LYS A 194 -6.99 14.52 1.60
N THR A 195 -6.61 15.70 2.06
CA THR A 195 -7.12 16.23 3.34
C THR A 195 -7.83 17.55 3.10
N SER A 196 -9.14 17.59 3.37
CA SER A 196 -9.93 18.81 3.45
C SER A 196 -11.13 18.58 4.39
N PRO A 197 -11.71 19.63 5.00
CA PRO A 197 -12.88 19.47 5.87
C PRO A 197 -14.06 18.75 5.20
N SER A 198 -14.28 18.98 3.90
CA SER A 198 -15.35 18.30 3.15
C SER A 198 -15.06 16.80 2.96
N ILE A 199 -13.80 16.45 2.67
CA ILE A 199 -13.37 15.06 2.51
C ILE A 199 -13.45 14.33 3.85
N ASP A 200 -13.06 14.97 4.95
CA ASP A 200 -13.13 14.36 6.28
C ASP A 200 -14.58 14.10 6.72
N ALA A 201 -15.51 15.00 6.37
CA ALA A 201 -16.94 14.78 6.57
C ALA A 201 -17.46 13.58 5.76
N GLU A 202 -17.05 13.45 4.49
CA GLU A 202 -17.44 12.31 3.64
C GLU A 202 -16.88 10.98 4.16
N ARG A 203 -15.63 10.97 4.66
CA ARG A 203 -15.02 9.78 5.29
C ARG A 203 -15.76 9.39 6.56
N SER A 204 -16.11 10.36 7.39
CA SER A 204 -16.87 10.12 8.62
C SER A 204 -18.23 9.51 8.29
N ALA A 205 -18.96 10.08 7.33
CA ALA A 205 -20.23 9.53 6.86
C ALA A 205 -20.08 8.11 6.30
N LEU A 206 -19.00 7.81 5.55
CA LEU A 206 -18.72 6.48 5.05
C LEU A 206 -18.49 5.47 6.19
N ILE A 207 -17.65 5.83 7.16
CA ILE A 207 -17.33 4.98 8.31
C ILE A 207 -18.57 4.73 9.16
N GLU A 208 -19.38 5.76 9.42
CA GLU A 208 -20.65 5.64 10.15
C GLU A 208 -21.65 4.75 9.42
N ALA A 209 -21.75 4.86 8.08
CA ALA A 209 -22.64 4.03 7.28
C ALA A 209 -22.20 2.56 7.23
N GLU A 210 -20.91 2.31 7.05
CA GLU A 210 -20.36 0.95 6.92
C GLU A 210 -20.19 0.24 8.27
N ARG A 211 -20.09 1.00 9.38
CA ARG A 211 -19.84 0.49 10.74
C ARG A 211 -18.74 -0.59 10.75
N PRO A 212 -17.53 -0.29 10.23
CA PRO A 212 -16.47 -1.27 10.12
C PRO A 212 -15.95 -1.68 11.49
N ASN A 213 -15.39 -2.88 11.58
CA ASN A 213 -14.58 -3.29 12.72
C ASN A 213 -13.17 -2.71 12.64
N ILE A 214 -12.68 -2.49 11.42
CA ILE A 214 -11.32 -2.04 11.13
C ILE A 214 -11.37 -0.88 10.14
N VAL A 215 -10.63 0.20 10.44
CA VAL A 215 -10.33 1.27 9.49
C VAL A 215 -8.83 1.28 9.21
N ILE A 216 -8.44 1.22 7.94
CA ILE A 216 -7.04 1.34 7.51
C ILE A 216 -6.88 2.62 6.71
N LEU A 217 -6.00 3.51 7.17
CA LEU A 217 -5.44 4.56 6.33
C LEU A 217 -4.09 4.10 5.80
N GLU A 218 -3.97 3.96 4.49
CA GLU A 218 -2.74 3.68 3.76
C GLU A 218 -2.32 4.92 2.98
N MET A 219 -1.05 5.25 3.03
CA MET A 219 -0.51 6.43 2.34
C MET A 219 0.99 6.25 2.08
N VAL A 220 1.45 6.52 0.86
CA VAL A 220 2.88 6.61 0.55
C VAL A 220 3.52 7.87 1.15
N GLU A 221 4.75 7.73 1.66
CA GLU A 221 5.40 8.78 2.47
C GLU A 221 5.59 10.13 1.76
N ARG A 222 5.62 10.18 0.40
CA ARG A 222 5.63 11.47 -0.33
C ARG A 222 4.41 12.34 -0.07
N PHE A 223 3.25 11.77 0.28
CA PHE A 223 2.07 12.57 0.57
C PHE A 223 2.17 13.35 1.88
N LEU A 224 3.15 13.05 2.74
CA LEU A 224 3.52 13.90 3.87
C LEU A 224 4.01 15.30 3.45
N MET A 225 4.28 15.49 2.16
CA MET A 225 4.65 16.77 1.55
C MET A 225 3.49 17.46 0.83
N THR A 226 2.25 17.03 1.03
CA THR A 226 1.09 17.57 0.30
C THR A 226 0.09 18.23 1.28
N PRO A 227 -0.21 19.54 1.13
CA PRO A 227 0.45 20.49 0.23
C PRO A 227 1.90 20.75 0.65
N PRO A 228 2.77 21.20 -0.27
CA PRO A 228 4.14 21.54 0.08
C PRO A 228 4.15 22.66 1.14
N PRO A 229 5.16 22.68 2.03
CA PRO A 229 5.29 23.74 3.02
C PRO A 229 5.24 25.11 2.35
N THR A 230 4.39 26.01 2.85
CA THR A 230 4.26 27.38 2.32
C THR A 230 5.47 28.27 2.64
N SER A 231 6.42 27.78 3.45
CA SER A 231 7.69 28.43 3.71
C SER A 231 8.85 27.44 3.68
N PHE A 232 9.86 27.71 2.86
CA PHE A 232 11.18 27.09 2.97
C PHE A 232 12.03 28.00 3.86
N SER A 233 12.09 27.73 5.16
CA SER A 233 13.13 28.31 6.01
C SER A 233 14.44 27.57 5.77
N GLY A 234 15.04 27.80 4.61
CA GLY A 234 16.40 27.36 4.30
C GLY A 234 17.40 28.11 5.17
N ARG A 235 17.52 27.74 6.45
CA ARG A 235 18.75 28.01 7.19
C ARG A 235 19.79 27.01 6.72
N ALA A 236 20.49 27.35 5.65
CA ALA A 236 21.86 26.89 5.49
C ALA A 236 22.64 27.46 6.68
N GLN A 237 22.73 26.69 7.76
CA GLN A 237 23.80 26.90 8.73
C GLN A 237 25.06 26.32 8.07
N GLN A 238 25.82 27.21 7.43
CA GLN A 238 27.27 27.07 7.38
C GLN A 238 27.84 27.52 8.71
#